data_AF-K1Y301-F1
#
_entry.id   AF-K1Y301-F1
#
_cell.length_a   1.000
_cell.length_b   1.000
_cell.length_c   1.000
_cell.angle_alpha   90.00
_cell.angle_beta   90.00
_cell.angle_gamma   90.00
#
_symmetry.space_group_name_H-M   'P 1'
#
loop_
_entity.id
_entity.type
_entity.pdbx_description
1 polymer ?
#
loop_
_entity_poly.entity_id
_entity_poly.type
_entity_poly.pdbx_seq_one_letter_code
_entity_poly.pdbx_strand_id
1 'polypeptide(L)'
;MKKAFTFAIYLLSSLVSINSYGQKLNTEQFKPIADSIQAYFKPKAFVVGKIAIVSAEHKGNAIHLYFNSPLSEYSFRKDNIRDIYTIARSLMPEKYKNSPITIFSNRSAIDEFIPPFFRDSYTRPVVEKPKLTAKQLRKERRKRATVIEEPLQNLITKESAPLKISAGLLGRHIAMWQSHGYYYEQKLLRWEWQRARIFQTVEDLYTQSYVLPYLVPMLENAGANVLLPRERDVQPVEIIVDNDNSTSGYSEVSGEKRWNHADSLGFADIKAVYLSGDNPFRMGSTRVVSSIDRGNSSYATWTPSVPVAG
;
A
#
# COMPACT_ATOMS: atom_id res chain seq x y z
N MET A 1 -19.77 -59.32 -13.28
CA MET A 1 -20.26 -58.57 -12.11
C MET A 1 -19.19 -58.24 -11.05
N LYS A 2 -17.87 -58.40 -11.31
CA LYS A 2 -16.81 -58.08 -10.34
C LYS A 2 -16.05 -56.76 -10.57
N LYS A 3 -16.40 -56.00 -11.63
CA LYS A 3 -15.75 -54.72 -11.97
C LYS A 3 -16.56 -53.47 -11.59
N ALA A 4 -17.82 -53.64 -11.20
CA ALA A 4 -18.68 -52.53 -10.76
C ALA A 4 -18.52 -52.21 -9.26
N PHE A 5 -18.07 -53.18 -8.45
CA PHE A 5 -17.93 -52.99 -7.00
C PHE A 5 -16.63 -52.27 -6.60
N THR A 6 -15.58 -52.37 -7.42
CA THR A 6 -14.29 -51.71 -7.17
C THR A 6 -14.29 -50.22 -7.48
N PHE A 7 -15.24 -49.73 -8.28
CA PHE A 7 -15.37 -48.30 -8.59
C PHE A 7 -16.14 -47.52 -7.50
N ALA A 8 -16.99 -48.20 -6.74
CA ALA A 8 -17.75 -47.58 -5.64
C ALA A 8 -16.88 -47.26 -4.40
N ILE A 9 -15.76 -47.97 -4.20
CA ILE A 9 -14.87 -47.75 -3.05
C ILE A 9 -13.92 -46.57 -3.29
N TYR A 10 -13.51 -46.31 -4.54
CA TYR A 10 -12.63 -45.17 -4.86
C TYR A 10 -13.36 -43.82 -4.97
N LEU A 11 -14.67 -43.82 -5.21
CA LEU A 11 -15.46 -42.58 -5.28
C LEU A 11 -15.85 -42.03 -3.89
N LEU A 12 -15.79 -42.85 -2.84
CA LEU A 12 -16.13 -42.43 -1.48
C LEU A 12 -14.93 -41.86 -0.69
N SER A 13 -13.69 -42.04 -1.19
CA SER A 13 -12.47 -41.56 -0.53
C SER A 13 -12.01 -40.16 -0.94
N SER A 14 -12.69 -39.49 -1.89
CA SER A 14 -12.23 -38.20 -2.45
C SER A 14 -13.01 -36.96 -1.99
N LEU A 15 -13.86 -37.07 -0.96
CA LEU A 15 -14.71 -35.94 -0.52
C LEU A 15 -14.63 -35.59 0.97
N VAL A 16 -13.62 -36.06 1.70
CA VAL A 16 -13.34 -35.56 3.05
C VAL A 16 -12.03 -34.78 3.04
N SER A 17 -12.09 -33.56 2.51
CA SER A 17 -11.17 -32.53 2.97
C SER A 17 -11.50 -32.28 4.44
N ILE A 18 -10.74 -32.91 5.35
CA ILE A 18 -10.75 -32.53 6.76
C ILE A 18 -10.17 -31.12 6.81
N ASN A 19 -11.03 -30.12 6.65
CA ASN A 19 -10.72 -28.79 7.13
C ASN A 19 -10.50 -28.95 8.64
N SER A 20 -9.23 -28.98 9.05
CA SER A 20 -8.85 -28.87 10.45
C SER A 20 -9.28 -27.49 10.94
N TYR A 21 -10.54 -27.36 11.31
CA TYR A 21 -11.02 -26.22 12.08
C TYR A 21 -10.23 -26.20 13.38
N GLY A 22 -9.48 -25.12 13.60
CA GLY A 22 -8.75 -24.95 14.85
C GLY A 22 -9.74 -24.98 16.01
N GLN A 23 -9.45 -25.78 17.04
CA GLN A 23 -10.31 -25.85 18.21
C GLN A 23 -10.14 -24.56 19.02
N LYS A 24 -11.20 -23.76 19.15
CA LYS A 24 -11.19 -22.58 20.02
C LYS A 24 -10.96 -22.99 21.46
N LEU A 25 -10.02 -22.33 22.11
CA LEU A 25 -9.64 -22.55 23.50
C LEU A 25 -10.26 -21.46 24.38
N ASN A 26 -10.52 -21.78 25.65
CA ASN A 26 -10.91 -20.78 26.63
C ASN A 26 -9.77 -19.76 26.79
N THR A 27 -10.05 -18.48 26.62
CA THR A 27 -9.05 -17.40 26.67
C THR A 27 -8.61 -17.05 28.09
N GLU A 28 -9.44 -17.30 29.11
CA GLU A 28 -9.14 -16.93 30.51
C GLU A 28 -7.86 -17.61 31.02
N GLN A 29 -7.58 -18.85 30.60
CA GLN A 29 -6.37 -19.57 30.99
C GLN A 29 -5.07 -18.94 30.43
N PHE A 30 -5.17 -18.03 29.46
CA PHE A 30 -4.04 -17.34 28.84
C PHE A 30 -3.93 -15.87 29.25
N LYS A 31 -4.91 -15.34 29.99
CA LYS A 31 -4.93 -13.94 30.45
C LYS A 31 -3.65 -13.51 31.20
N PRO A 32 -3.02 -14.34 32.05
CA PRO A 32 -1.74 -13.99 32.70
C PRO A 32 -0.61 -13.68 31.73
N ILE A 33 -0.62 -14.29 30.54
CA ILE A 33 0.36 -14.01 29.47
C ILE A 33 0.19 -12.56 29.00
N ALA A 34 -1.04 -12.12 28.76
CA ALA A 34 -1.32 -10.75 28.32
C ALA A 34 -0.92 -9.70 29.35
N ASP A 35 -1.27 -9.93 30.62
CA ASP A 35 -0.92 -9.02 31.71
C ASP A 35 0.62 -8.94 31.89
N SER A 36 1.33 -10.05 31.70
CA SER A 36 2.80 -10.10 31.81
C SER A 36 3.50 -9.43 30.62
N ILE A 37 2.99 -9.62 29.39
CA ILE A 37 3.48 -8.90 28.21
C ILE A 37 3.22 -7.39 28.35
N GLN A 38 2.06 -6.99 28.89
CA GLN A 38 1.77 -5.58 29.20
C GLN A 38 2.79 -5.01 30.19
N ALA A 39 3.09 -5.74 31.27
CA ALA A 39 4.05 -5.32 32.28
C ALA A 39 5.48 -5.20 31.70
N TYR A 40 5.87 -6.12 30.82
CA TYR A 40 7.17 -6.08 30.12
C TYR A 40 7.33 -4.84 29.24
N PHE A 41 6.27 -4.43 28.54
CA PHE A 41 6.31 -3.31 27.59
C PHE A 41 6.03 -1.94 28.21
N LYS A 42 5.25 -1.87 29.29
CA LYS A 42 4.87 -0.62 29.97
C LYS A 42 6.06 0.31 30.29
N PRO A 43 7.24 -0.16 30.76
CA PRO A 43 8.39 0.71 31.00
C PRO A 43 9.19 1.06 29.74
N LYS A 44 8.95 0.38 28.61
CA LYS A 44 9.76 0.51 27.37
C LYS A 44 9.15 1.49 26.38
N ALA A 45 7.84 1.59 26.31
CA ALA A 45 7.13 2.53 25.44
C ALA A 45 5.71 2.78 25.93
N PHE A 46 5.19 3.97 25.61
CA PHE A 46 3.79 4.31 25.81
C PHE A 46 2.98 3.92 24.56
N VAL A 47 1.96 3.09 24.75
CA VAL A 47 0.98 2.69 23.73
C VAL A 47 -0.41 2.83 24.35
N VAL A 48 -1.37 3.33 23.57
CA VAL A 48 -2.72 3.55 24.05
C VAL A 48 -3.49 2.23 24.03
N GLY A 49 -4.01 1.83 25.19
CA GLY A 49 -4.84 0.64 25.35
C GLY A 49 -4.15 -0.53 26.05
N LYS A 50 -4.96 -1.45 26.57
CA LYS A 50 -4.49 -2.63 27.30
C LYS A 50 -4.24 -3.79 26.33
N ILE A 51 -3.10 -4.45 26.44
CA ILE A 51 -2.81 -5.73 25.77
C ILE A 51 -3.73 -6.81 26.33
N ALA A 52 -4.48 -7.47 25.46
CA ALA A 52 -5.42 -8.52 25.83
C ALA A 52 -5.46 -9.62 24.75
N ILE A 53 -5.76 -10.86 25.18
CA ILE A 53 -6.01 -11.98 24.27
C ILE A 53 -7.47 -11.91 23.82
N VAL A 54 -7.67 -11.82 22.51
CA VAL A 54 -8.96 -11.82 21.83
C VAL A 54 -9.45 -13.25 21.61
N SER A 55 -8.55 -14.15 21.20
CA SER A 55 -8.87 -15.57 21.02
C SER A 55 -7.63 -16.44 21.13
N ALA A 56 -7.84 -17.72 21.41
CA ALA A 56 -6.81 -18.74 21.40
C ALA A 56 -7.32 -19.96 20.64
N GLU A 57 -6.50 -20.55 19.79
CA GLU A 57 -6.88 -21.68 18.94
C GLU A 57 -5.80 -22.76 18.96
N HIS A 58 -6.23 -24.01 19.01
CA HIS A 58 -5.36 -25.16 18.77
C HIS A 58 -5.43 -25.54 17.28
N LYS A 59 -4.34 -25.33 16.54
CA LYS A 59 -4.26 -25.60 15.10
C LYS A 59 -3.16 -26.62 14.83
N GLY A 60 -3.55 -27.84 14.46
CA GLY A 60 -2.60 -28.95 14.32
C GLY A 60 -2.00 -29.31 15.68
N ASN A 61 -0.69 -29.13 15.84
CA ASN A 61 0.01 -29.30 17.13
C ASN A 61 0.34 -27.97 17.83
N ALA A 62 0.03 -26.83 17.21
CA ALA A 62 0.42 -25.51 17.66
C ALA A 62 -0.74 -24.75 18.33
N ILE A 63 -0.39 -23.92 19.29
CA ILE A 63 -1.28 -22.96 19.95
C ILE A 63 -1.09 -21.60 19.31
N HIS A 64 -2.18 -21.08 18.74
CA HIS A 64 -2.22 -19.73 18.19
C HIS A 64 -2.90 -18.82 19.20
N LEU A 65 -2.19 -17.80 19.68
CA LEU A 65 -2.72 -16.78 20.58
C LEU A 65 -2.92 -15.48 19.81
N TYR A 66 -4.15 -15.00 19.72
CA TYR A 66 -4.50 -13.77 19.03
C TYR A 66 -4.74 -12.65 20.03
N PHE A 67 -3.89 -11.63 19.97
CA PHE A 67 -3.96 -10.43 20.78
C PHE A 67 -4.65 -9.29 20.04
N ASN A 68 -5.14 -8.33 20.81
CA ASN A 68 -5.71 -7.09 20.27
C ASN A 68 -4.62 -6.17 19.69
N SER A 69 -5.07 -5.12 18.98
CA SER A 69 -4.19 -4.19 18.24
C SER A 69 -3.09 -3.51 19.08
N PRO A 70 -3.31 -3.11 20.35
CA PRO A 70 -2.27 -2.46 21.16
C PRO A 70 -0.93 -3.23 21.21
N LEU A 71 -0.92 -4.56 21.15
CA LEU A 71 0.34 -5.29 21.09
C LEU A 71 1.15 -4.98 19.81
N SER A 72 0.48 -4.81 18.66
CA SER A 72 1.12 -4.52 17.38
C SER A 72 1.71 -3.11 17.25
N GLU A 73 1.36 -2.20 18.17
CA GLU A 73 1.84 -0.80 18.16
C GLU A 73 3.24 -0.67 18.80
N TYR A 74 3.72 -1.70 19.49
CA TYR A 74 5.08 -1.73 20.02
C TYR A 74 6.12 -2.02 18.94
N SER A 75 7.31 -1.43 19.08
CA SER A 75 8.44 -1.71 18.19
C SER A 75 9.04 -3.10 18.47
N PHE A 76 8.97 -4.01 17.51
CA PHE A 76 9.51 -5.36 17.63
C PHE A 76 10.97 -5.47 17.16
N ARG A 77 11.76 -6.23 17.92
CA ARG A 77 13.16 -6.60 17.65
C ARG A 77 13.35 -8.06 18.07
N LYS A 78 14.41 -8.70 17.58
CA LYS A 78 14.70 -10.11 17.88
C LYS A 78 14.71 -10.41 19.38
N ASP A 79 15.35 -9.54 20.17
CA ASP A 79 15.47 -9.74 21.61
C ASP A 79 14.12 -9.64 22.32
N ASN A 80 13.31 -8.63 22.00
CA ASN A 80 12.03 -8.47 22.66
C ASN A 80 10.99 -9.50 22.21
N ILE A 81 11.03 -9.97 20.96
CA ILE A 81 10.21 -11.09 20.52
C ILE A 81 10.59 -12.37 21.27
N ARG A 82 11.88 -12.64 21.44
CA ARG A 82 12.36 -13.78 22.24
C ARG A 82 11.84 -13.68 23.67
N ASP A 83 11.90 -12.50 24.28
CA ASP A 83 11.40 -12.30 25.64
C ASP A 83 9.88 -12.53 25.73
N ILE A 84 9.11 -12.05 24.76
CA ILE A 84 7.65 -12.26 24.70
C ILE A 84 7.30 -13.74 24.58
N TYR A 85 7.97 -14.46 23.69
CA TYR A 85 7.77 -15.91 23.56
C TYR A 85 8.20 -16.66 24.83
N THR A 86 9.23 -16.18 25.52
CA THR A 86 9.68 -16.75 26.79
C THR A 86 8.62 -16.54 27.88
N ILE A 87 8.07 -15.33 28.00
CA ILE A 87 6.97 -14.99 28.92
C ILE A 87 5.73 -15.83 28.61
N ALA A 88 5.34 -15.92 27.34
CA ALA A 88 4.18 -16.72 26.95
C ALA A 88 4.38 -18.18 27.33
N ARG A 89 5.55 -18.74 27.02
CA ARG A 89 5.88 -20.15 27.26
C ARG A 89 5.99 -20.50 28.75
N SER A 90 6.47 -19.59 29.60
CA SER A 90 6.53 -19.82 31.06
C SER A 90 5.15 -19.80 31.74
N LEU A 91 4.18 -19.12 31.13
CA LEU A 91 2.82 -18.95 31.65
C LEU A 91 1.78 -19.80 30.89
N MET A 92 2.23 -20.72 30.04
CA MET A 92 1.33 -21.66 29.36
C MET A 92 0.71 -22.65 30.35
N PRO A 93 -0.58 -23.01 30.20
CA PRO A 93 -1.18 -24.11 30.95
C PRO A 93 -0.42 -25.41 30.74
N GLU A 94 -0.31 -26.26 31.78
CA GLU A 94 0.45 -27.53 31.75
C GLU A 94 0.07 -28.42 30.55
N LYS A 95 -1.21 -28.46 30.19
CA LYS A 95 -1.72 -29.20 29.03
C LYS A 95 -1.03 -28.83 27.70
N TYR A 96 -0.55 -27.59 27.57
CA TYR A 96 -0.01 -27.02 26.33
C TYR A 96 1.44 -26.58 26.44
N LYS A 97 2.12 -26.92 27.55
CA LYS A 97 3.48 -26.46 27.87
C LYS A 97 4.52 -26.81 26.79
N ASN A 98 4.33 -27.94 26.12
CA ASN A 98 5.21 -28.44 25.07
C ASN A 98 4.73 -28.13 23.65
N SER A 99 3.56 -27.50 23.49
CA SER A 99 3.05 -27.13 22.18
C SER A 99 3.85 -25.96 21.59
N PRO A 100 4.16 -25.97 20.28
CA PRO A 100 4.58 -24.77 19.57
C PRO A 100 3.56 -23.64 19.79
N ILE A 101 4.04 -22.41 19.93
CA ILE A 101 3.20 -21.22 20.16
C ILE A 101 3.46 -20.25 19.03
N THR A 102 2.41 -19.64 18.49
CA THR A 102 2.52 -18.49 17.58
C THR A 102 1.63 -17.38 18.10
N ILE A 103 2.20 -16.18 18.23
CA ILE A 103 1.51 -15.02 18.77
C ILE A 103 1.15 -14.10 17.60
N PHE A 104 -0.12 -13.74 17.51
CA PHE A 104 -0.67 -12.86 16.49
C PHE A 104 -1.17 -11.57 17.13
N SER A 105 -1.00 -10.45 16.43
CA SER A 105 -1.72 -9.20 16.70
C SER A 105 -1.97 -8.52 15.37
N ASN A 106 -3.07 -7.77 15.25
CA ASN A 106 -3.46 -7.10 14.00
C ASN A 106 -3.36 -8.01 12.75
N ARG A 107 -3.83 -9.26 12.88
CA ARG A 107 -3.89 -10.29 11.82
C ARG A 107 -2.55 -10.86 11.32
N SER A 108 -1.41 -10.41 11.84
CA SER A 108 -0.08 -10.94 11.51
C SER A 108 0.61 -11.55 12.71
N ALA A 109 1.52 -12.50 12.47
CA ALA A 109 2.40 -13.01 13.52
C ALA A 109 3.36 -11.89 13.97
N ILE A 110 3.63 -11.79 15.27
CA ILE A 110 4.47 -10.69 15.79
C ILE A 110 5.90 -10.72 15.24
N ASP A 111 6.39 -11.89 14.82
CA ASP A 111 7.67 -12.10 14.14
C ASP A 111 7.78 -11.31 12.83
N GLU A 112 6.65 -11.07 12.15
CA GLU A 112 6.59 -10.30 10.91
C GLU A 112 6.73 -8.79 11.15
N PHE A 113 6.53 -8.33 12.39
CA PHE A 113 6.65 -6.91 12.75
C PHE A 113 8.08 -6.45 12.99
N ILE A 114 9.08 -7.35 12.93
CA ILE A 114 10.48 -6.91 12.87
C ILE A 114 10.70 -6.22 11.52
N PRO A 115 11.08 -4.92 11.47
CA PRO A 115 11.34 -4.24 10.22
C PRO A 115 12.45 -4.95 9.42
N PRO A 116 12.37 -5.02 8.08
CA PRO A 116 13.33 -5.78 7.26
C PRO A 116 14.80 -5.45 7.54
N PHE A 117 15.10 -4.19 7.87
CA PHE A 117 16.44 -3.72 8.22
C PHE A 117 17.04 -4.40 9.46
N PHE A 118 16.22 -4.77 10.44
CA PHE A 118 16.65 -5.40 11.70
C PHE A 118 16.58 -6.93 11.65
N ARG A 119 16.39 -7.53 10.47
CA ARG A 119 16.45 -8.98 10.29
C ARG A 119 17.89 -9.35 9.92
N ASP A 120 18.62 -9.96 10.86
CA ASP A 120 20.06 -10.31 10.75
C ASP A 120 20.45 -11.08 9.48
N SER A 121 19.48 -11.68 8.80
CA SER A 121 19.61 -12.20 7.44
C SER A 121 18.23 -12.68 7.03
N TYR A 122 17.91 -12.53 5.76
CA TYR A 122 16.68 -13.03 5.17
C TYR A 122 16.66 -14.57 5.19
N THR A 123 16.25 -15.18 6.30
CA THR A 123 15.51 -16.44 6.23
C THR A 123 14.05 -16.07 6.04
N ARG A 124 13.54 -16.24 4.81
CA ARG A 124 12.09 -16.33 4.54
C ARG A 124 11.46 -17.21 5.63
N PRO A 125 10.21 -16.94 6.04
CA PRO A 125 9.44 -17.93 6.77
C PRO A 125 9.56 -19.24 6.01
N VAL A 126 10.08 -20.26 6.69
CA VAL A 126 10.06 -21.62 6.18
C VAL A 126 8.59 -22.03 6.20
N VAL A 127 7.86 -21.71 5.13
CA VAL A 127 6.99 -22.74 4.56
C VAL A 127 7.96 -23.90 4.35
N GLU A 128 7.74 -25.05 4.99
CA GLU A 128 8.55 -26.24 4.79
C GLU A 128 8.52 -26.59 3.30
N LYS A 129 9.44 -26.00 2.54
CA LYS A 129 9.68 -26.40 1.17
C LYS A 129 10.52 -27.67 1.28
N PRO A 130 10.14 -28.73 0.58
CA PRO A 130 10.84 -30.01 0.65
C PRO A 130 12.34 -29.76 0.44
N LYS A 131 13.19 -30.39 1.26
CA LYS A 131 14.65 -30.28 1.18
C LYS A 131 15.09 -30.60 -0.26
N LEU A 132 15.38 -29.56 -1.04
CA LEU A 132 15.84 -29.70 -2.40
C LEU A 132 17.28 -30.23 -2.38
N THR A 133 17.55 -31.26 -3.17
CA THR A 133 18.89 -31.81 -3.35
C THR A 133 19.85 -30.76 -3.94
N ALA A 134 21.17 -30.95 -3.76
CA ALA A 134 22.20 -30.05 -4.29
C ALA A 134 22.05 -29.76 -5.80
N LYS A 135 21.52 -30.72 -6.57
CA LYS A 135 21.23 -30.60 -8.01
C LYS A 135 20.04 -29.67 -8.29
N GLN A 136 19.00 -29.73 -7.46
CA GLN A 136 17.84 -28.84 -7.54
C GLN A 136 18.18 -27.41 -7.11
N LEU A 137 19.02 -27.25 -6.08
CA LEU A 137 19.55 -25.94 -5.67
C LEU A 137 20.36 -25.27 -6.78
N ARG A 138 21.19 -26.04 -7.50
CA ARG A 138 21.98 -25.54 -8.64
C ARG A 138 21.08 -25.12 -9.82
N LYS A 139 19.99 -25.85 -10.06
CA LYS A 139 18.97 -25.51 -11.08
C LYS A 139 18.18 -24.26 -10.70
N GLU A 140 17.83 -24.07 -9.43
CA GLU A 140 17.18 -22.85 -8.96
C GLU A 140 18.11 -21.63 -8.98
N ARG A 141 19.39 -21.78 -8.58
CA ARG A 141 20.38 -20.69 -8.68
C ARG A 141 20.59 -20.27 -10.12
N ARG A 142 20.66 -21.22 -11.07
CA ARG A 142 20.68 -20.91 -12.50
C ARG A 142 19.41 -20.20 -12.94
N LYS A 143 18.23 -20.68 -12.52
CA LYS A 143 16.94 -20.02 -12.82
C LYS A 143 16.89 -18.58 -12.31
N ARG A 144 17.28 -18.31 -11.07
CA ARG A 144 17.31 -16.95 -10.49
C ARG A 144 18.36 -16.05 -11.13
N ALA A 145 19.51 -16.59 -11.52
CA ALA A 145 20.51 -15.84 -12.28
C ALA A 145 20.02 -15.47 -13.71
N THR A 146 19.06 -16.22 -14.26
CA THR A 146 18.36 -15.90 -15.52
C THR A 146 17.04 -15.15 -15.33
N VAL A 147 16.55 -14.96 -14.10
CA VAL A 147 15.48 -13.98 -13.85
C VAL A 147 16.18 -12.63 -13.80
N ILE A 148 16.40 -12.06 -14.97
CA ILE A 148 16.42 -10.61 -15.11
C ILE A 148 15.04 -10.22 -14.59
N GLU A 149 14.94 -9.66 -13.37
CA GLU A 149 13.71 -8.96 -12.99
C GLU A 149 13.46 -8.00 -14.15
N GLU A 150 12.35 -8.19 -14.87
CA GLU A 150 12.02 -7.27 -15.95
C GLU A 150 12.16 -5.86 -15.35
N PRO A 151 12.98 -4.99 -15.97
CA PRO A 151 13.18 -3.67 -15.41
C PRO A 151 11.79 -3.08 -15.23
N LEU A 152 11.44 -2.74 -13.98
CA LEU A 152 10.18 -2.07 -13.66
C LEU A 152 9.95 -1.04 -14.77
N GLN A 153 8.93 -1.30 -15.60
CA GLN A 153 8.72 -0.46 -16.76
C GLN A 153 8.38 0.92 -16.22
N ASN A 154 9.31 1.86 -16.38
CA ASN A 154 9.11 3.22 -15.92
C ASN A 154 7.91 3.78 -16.67
N LEU A 155 6.85 4.11 -15.93
CA LEU A 155 5.66 4.72 -16.54
C LEU A 155 5.96 6.13 -17.06
N ILE A 156 7.02 6.76 -16.55
CA ILE A 156 7.41 8.14 -16.85
C ILE A 156 8.93 8.22 -16.95
N THR A 157 9.42 8.87 -18.01
CA THR A 157 10.84 9.21 -18.21
C THR A 157 10.96 10.72 -18.36
N LYS A 158 11.78 11.37 -17.51
CA LYS A 158 12.08 12.81 -17.61
C LYS A 158 13.21 13.03 -18.62
N GLU A 159 12.85 13.18 -19.91
CA GLU A 159 13.82 13.40 -21.01
C GLU A 159 14.60 14.72 -20.89
N SER A 160 14.02 15.73 -20.24
CA SER A 160 14.64 17.05 -20.06
C SER A 160 15.61 17.13 -18.87
N ALA A 161 15.78 16.05 -18.11
CA ALA A 161 16.65 16.07 -16.93
C ALA A 161 18.14 16.20 -17.36
N PRO A 162 18.91 17.14 -16.78
CA PRO A 162 20.31 17.35 -17.15
C PRO A 162 21.25 16.23 -16.68
N LEU A 163 20.74 15.30 -15.86
CA LEU A 163 21.52 14.28 -15.15
C LEU A 163 20.80 12.94 -15.24
N LYS A 164 21.56 11.86 -15.42
CA LYS A 164 21.04 10.49 -15.29
C LYS A 164 21.34 9.94 -13.90
N ILE A 165 20.29 9.69 -13.13
CA ILE A 165 20.40 9.18 -11.76
C ILE A 165 20.65 7.67 -11.79
N SER A 166 21.82 7.22 -11.35
CA SER A 166 22.21 5.80 -11.39
C SER A 166 22.11 5.07 -10.05
N ALA A 167 22.21 5.79 -8.93
CA ALA A 167 22.24 5.23 -7.57
C ALA A 167 21.17 5.80 -6.63
N GLY A 168 20.11 6.39 -7.19
CA GLY A 168 18.99 6.96 -6.44
C GLY A 168 17.72 6.12 -6.51
N LEU A 169 16.58 6.81 -6.50
CA LEU A 169 15.23 6.29 -6.62
C LEU A 169 14.74 6.22 -8.08
N LEU A 170 15.64 6.18 -9.06
CA LEU A 170 15.25 6.05 -10.48
C LEU A 170 14.31 4.84 -10.67
N GLY A 171 13.18 5.09 -11.32
CA GLY A 171 12.16 4.07 -11.61
C GLY A 171 11.33 3.62 -10.41
N ARG A 172 11.45 4.31 -9.27
CA ARG A 172 10.57 4.11 -8.13
C ARG A 172 9.36 5.02 -8.25
N HIS A 173 8.18 4.44 -8.02
CA HIS A 173 6.91 5.17 -7.97
C HIS A 173 6.46 5.26 -6.52
N ILE A 174 6.28 6.47 -6.02
CA ILE A 174 5.89 6.74 -4.63
C ILE A 174 4.57 7.48 -4.65
N ALA A 175 3.52 6.84 -4.14
CA ALA A 175 2.28 7.54 -3.86
C ALA A 175 2.35 8.12 -2.45
N MET A 176 2.20 9.43 -2.33
CA MET A 176 2.38 10.16 -1.07
C MET A 176 1.11 10.93 -0.72
N TRP A 177 0.67 10.80 0.53
CA TRP A 177 -0.46 11.55 1.06
C TRP A 177 0.04 12.53 2.10
N GLN A 178 -0.13 13.82 1.81
CA GLN A 178 0.16 14.92 2.74
C GLN A 178 -0.96 15.10 3.77
N SER A 179 -1.33 14.01 4.44
CA SER A 179 -2.37 13.97 5.47
C SER A 179 -3.72 14.58 5.03
N HIS A 180 -4.44 15.22 5.96
CA HIS A 180 -5.80 15.78 5.89
C HIS A 180 -6.07 16.78 4.73
N GLY A 181 -7.16 17.53 4.83
CA GLY A 181 -7.58 18.55 3.87
C GLY A 181 -8.80 19.32 4.36
N TYR A 182 -9.17 20.36 3.62
CA TYR A 182 -10.38 21.13 3.91
C TYR A 182 -11.59 20.31 3.47
N TYR A 183 -12.52 20.04 4.38
CA TYR A 183 -13.71 19.25 4.07
C TYR A 183 -14.98 20.02 4.43
N TYR A 184 -16.08 19.66 3.77
CA TYR A 184 -17.38 20.25 4.02
C TYR A 184 -18.12 19.45 5.10
N GLU A 185 -18.38 20.07 6.25
CA GLU A 185 -19.18 19.47 7.32
C GLU A 185 -20.67 19.79 7.07
N GLN A 186 -21.42 18.76 6.67
CA GLN A 186 -22.82 18.91 6.26
C GLN A 186 -23.72 19.44 7.37
N LYS A 187 -23.48 19.08 8.64
CA LYS A 187 -24.34 19.53 9.74
C LYS A 187 -24.12 21.01 10.08
N LEU A 188 -22.89 21.49 9.89
CA LEU A 188 -22.51 22.88 10.15
C LEU A 188 -22.62 23.75 8.90
N LEU A 189 -22.91 23.15 7.74
CA LEU A 189 -23.04 23.80 6.44
C LEU A 189 -21.84 24.70 6.09
N ARG A 190 -20.63 24.28 6.49
CA ARG A 190 -19.39 25.04 6.28
C ARG A 190 -18.22 24.13 5.98
N TRP A 191 -17.22 24.71 5.35
CA TRP A 191 -15.92 24.08 5.23
C TRP A 191 -15.10 24.27 6.51
N GLU A 192 -14.47 23.21 6.99
CA GLU A 192 -13.60 23.26 8.16
C GLU A 192 -12.39 22.33 8.06
N TRP A 193 -11.41 22.58 8.93
CA TRP A 193 -10.26 21.71 9.13
C TRP A 193 -10.64 20.62 10.14
N GLN A 194 -10.08 19.41 9.99
CA GLN A 194 -10.43 18.29 10.87
C GLN A 194 -9.89 18.51 12.28
N ARG A 195 -8.77 19.21 12.41
CA ARG A 195 -8.12 19.48 13.69
C ARG A 195 -8.28 20.93 14.09
N ALA A 196 -8.45 21.15 15.39
CA ALA A 196 -8.48 22.48 15.96
C ALA A 196 -7.16 23.21 15.73
N ARG A 197 -7.22 24.54 15.68
CA ARG A 197 -6.02 25.38 15.68
C ARG A 197 -5.31 25.28 17.03
N ILE A 198 -4.08 24.78 17.04
CA ILE A 198 -3.25 24.68 18.24
C ILE A 198 -1.99 25.53 18.00
N PHE A 199 -1.68 26.46 18.89
CA PHE A 199 -0.52 27.36 18.78
C PHE A 199 -0.41 28.07 17.41
N GLN A 200 -1.54 28.53 16.88
CA GLN A 200 -1.64 29.17 15.54
C GLN A 200 -1.29 28.24 14.36
N THR A 201 -1.13 26.94 14.59
CA THR A 201 -0.92 25.94 13.54
C THR A 201 -2.22 25.19 13.22
N VAL A 202 -2.38 24.82 11.96
CA VAL A 202 -3.41 23.89 11.49
C VAL A 202 -2.68 22.65 10.98
N GLU A 203 -2.84 21.52 11.65
CA GLU A 203 -2.17 20.26 11.30
C GLU A 203 -2.42 19.86 9.83
N ASP A 204 -3.65 20.09 9.36
CA ASP A 204 -4.11 19.84 7.99
C ASP A 204 -3.28 20.61 6.94
N LEU A 205 -2.75 21.79 7.28
CA LEU A 205 -1.87 22.60 6.44
C LEU A 205 -0.38 22.36 6.76
N TYR A 206 -0.07 22.03 8.00
CA TYR A 206 1.29 21.91 8.49
C TYR A 206 2.09 20.86 7.72
N THR A 207 1.50 19.69 7.48
CA THR A 207 2.16 18.62 6.72
C THR A 207 2.45 19.04 5.27
N GLN A 208 1.49 19.66 4.60
CA GLN A 208 1.66 20.20 3.25
C GLN A 208 2.79 21.24 3.16
N SER A 209 2.96 22.07 4.20
CA SER A 209 3.97 23.15 4.23
C SER A 209 5.42 22.68 4.06
N TYR A 210 5.73 21.42 4.38
CA TYR A 210 7.06 20.85 4.14
C TYR A 210 7.07 19.69 3.14
N VAL A 211 5.93 19.03 2.92
CA VAL A 211 5.86 17.95 1.93
C VAL A 211 6.03 18.51 0.51
N LEU A 212 5.28 19.55 0.13
CA LEU A 212 5.33 20.08 -1.24
C LEU A 212 6.65 20.79 -1.57
N PRO A 213 7.16 21.75 -0.77
CA PRO A 213 8.35 22.50 -1.17
C PRO A 213 9.67 21.74 -0.91
N TYR A 214 9.68 20.70 -0.07
CA TYR A 214 10.93 20.00 0.29
C TYR A 214 10.89 18.51 -0.01
N LEU A 215 9.99 17.75 0.60
CA LEU A 215 10.05 16.28 0.52
C LEU A 215 9.80 15.77 -0.92
N VAL A 216 8.79 16.33 -1.60
CA VAL A 216 8.49 15.98 -3.00
C VAL A 216 9.70 16.28 -3.89
N PRO A 217 10.27 17.51 -3.93
CA PRO A 217 11.48 17.79 -4.68
C PRO A 217 12.66 16.89 -4.32
N MET A 218 12.88 16.59 -3.04
CA MET A 218 13.98 15.71 -2.62
C MET A 218 13.85 14.31 -3.23
N LEU A 219 12.66 13.71 -3.18
CA LEU A 219 12.39 12.38 -3.75
C LEU A 219 12.50 12.39 -5.28
N GLU A 220 11.98 13.42 -5.93
CA GLU A 220 12.04 13.55 -7.39
C GLU A 220 13.46 13.82 -7.89
N ASN A 221 14.23 14.64 -7.19
CA ASN A 221 15.64 14.89 -7.48
C ASN A 221 16.49 13.64 -7.21
N ALA A 222 16.04 12.77 -6.29
CA ALA A 222 16.61 11.44 -6.13
C ALA A 222 16.15 10.46 -7.23
N GLY A 223 15.21 10.82 -8.11
CA GLY A 223 14.81 10.05 -9.29
C GLY A 223 13.47 9.33 -9.17
N ALA A 224 12.76 9.51 -8.07
CA ALA A 224 11.42 8.93 -7.90
C ALA A 224 10.38 9.66 -8.76
N ASN A 225 9.37 8.93 -9.21
CA ASN A 225 8.10 9.48 -9.67
C ASN A 225 7.15 9.58 -8.48
N VAL A 226 6.83 10.79 -8.05
CA VAL A 226 5.97 11.02 -6.88
C VAL A 226 4.55 11.35 -7.34
N LEU A 227 3.57 10.58 -6.87
CA LEU A 227 2.16 10.83 -7.10
C LEU A 227 1.54 11.44 -5.85
N LEU A 228 0.77 12.50 -6.02
CA LEU A 228 0.03 13.18 -4.96
C LEU A 228 -1.47 13.12 -5.27
N PRO A 229 -2.33 12.96 -4.26
CA PRO A 229 -3.79 12.93 -4.41
C PRO A 229 -4.42 14.34 -4.50
N ARG A 230 -3.63 15.39 -4.27
CA ARG A 230 -4.07 16.80 -4.26
C ARG A 230 -3.17 17.60 -5.20
N GLU A 231 -3.71 18.71 -5.70
CA GLU A 231 -2.97 19.68 -6.51
C GLU A 231 -1.68 20.12 -5.79
N ARG A 232 -0.60 20.25 -6.56
CA ARG A 232 0.72 20.67 -6.10
C ARG A 232 0.85 22.18 -6.05
N ASP A 233 0.19 22.84 -7.01
CA ASP A 233 0.16 24.28 -7.07
C ASP A 233 -0.73 24.85 -5.95
N VAL A 234 -0.24 25.90 -5.29
CA VAL A 234 -0.97 26.65 -4.25
C VAL A 234 -1.70 27.86 -4.83
N GLN A 235 -1.64 28.05 -6.15
CA GLN A 235 -2.37 29.06 -6.90
C GLN A 235 -3.87 29.04 -6.52
N PRO A 236 -4.43 30.15 -6.02
CA PRO A 236 -5.85 30.24 -5.69
C PRO A 236 -6.77 30.31 -6.93
N VAL A 237 -6.21 30.63 -8.10
CA VAL A 237 -6.96 30.73 -9.36
C VAL A 237 -6.92 29.40 -10.11
N GLU A 238 -8.08 28.76 -10.25
CA GLU A 238 -8.26 27.62 -11.14
C GLU A 238 -8.34 28.09 -12.61
N ILE A 239 -7.60 27.42 -13.49
CA ILE A 239 -7.65 27.65 -14.93
C ILE A 239 -7.78 26.31 -15.64
N ILE A 240 -8.87 26.16 -16.39
CA ILE A 240 -9.14 24.96 -17.18
C ILE A 240 -8.81 25.27 -18.63
N VAL A 241 -7.80 24.57 -19.17
CA VAL A 241 -7.44 24.62 -20.59
C VAL A 241 -8.06 23.42 -21.31
N ASP A 242 -9.05 23.69 -22.15
CA ASP A 242 -9.91 22.70 -22.77
C ASP A 242 -9.93 22.88 -24.29
N ASN A 243 -9.83 21.78 -25.03
CA ASN A 243 -9.87 21.79 -26.50
C ASN A 243 -11.23 22.20 -27.08
N ASP A 244 -12.31 22.02 -26.33
CA ASP A 244 -13.65 22.44 -26.72
C ASP A 244 -13.87 23.94 -26.50
N ASN A 245 -12.93 24.63 -25.86
CA ASN A 245 -12.94 26.07 -25.69
C ASN A 245 -11.73 26.73 -26.37
N SER A 246 -11.95 27.34 -27.55
CA SER A 246 -10.90 28.00 -28.33
C SER A 246 -10.21 29.17 -27.64
N THR A 247 -10.79 29.71 -26.57
CA THR A 247 -10.21 30.83 -25.80
C THR A 247 -9.46 30.38 -24.55
N SER A 248 -9.45 29.08 -24.24
CA SER A 248 -8.85 28.53 -23.03
C SER A 248 -7.31 28.50 -23.07
N GLY A 249 -6.71 28.70 -24.25
CA GLY A 249 -5.27 28.57 -24.48
C GLY A 249 -4.84 27.22 -25.05
N TYR A 250 -5.80 26.37 -25.44
CA TYR A 250 -5.53 25.13 -26.18
C TYR A 250 -5.23 25.41 -27.66
N SER A 251 -4.22 24.76 -28.21
CA SER A 251 -3.94 24.78 -29.65
C SER A 251 -3.28 23.51 -30.14
N GLU A 252 -3.46 23.21 -31.42
CA GLU A 252 -2.90 22.03 -32.07
C GLU A 252 -2.15 22.44 -33.34
N VAL A 253 -0.99 21.81 -33.57
CA VAL A 253 -0.24 21.90 -34.81
C VAL A 253 -0.11 20.50 -35.37
N SER A 254 -0.68 20.27 -36.55
CA SER A 254 -0.55 18.98 -37.24
C SER A 254 0.73 18.94 -38.07
N GLY A 255 1.56 17.92 -37.83
CA GLY A 255 2.65 17.54 -38.71
C GLY A 255 2.15 16.59 -39.81
N GLU A 256 2.80 15.44 -39.97
CA GLU A 256 2.40 14.44 -40.98
C GLU A 256 1.05 13.78 -40.71
N LYS A 257 0.68 13.62 -39.43
CA LYS A 257 -0.60 13.05 -39.00
C LYS A 257 -1.49 14.15 -38.45
N ARG A 258 -2.72 14.26 -38.98
CA ARG A 258 -3.66 15.27 -38.52
C ARG A 258 -4.29 14.90 -37.18
N TRP A 259 -4.55 15.91 -36.37
CA TRP A 259 -5.42 15.77 -35.21
C TRP A 259 -6.87 15.58 -35.65
N ASN A 260 -7.58 14.66 -34.99
CA ASN A 260 -8.98 14.36 -35.25
C ASN A 260 -9.75 14.28 -33.92
N HIS A 261 -11.08 14.37 -34.00
CA HIS A 261 -11.91 13.93 -32.88
C HIS A 261 -11.89 12.39 -32.81
N ALA A 262 -11.79 11.86 -31.61
CA ALA A 262 -12.07 10.46 -31.35
C ALA A 262 -13.57 10.26 -31.09
N ASP A 263 -14.07 9.04 -31.32
CA ASP A 263 -15.45 8.66 -31.02
C ASP A 263 -15.73 8.60 -29.51
N SER A 264 -14.68 8.60 -28.69
CA SER A 264 -14.80 8.60 -27.23
C SER A 264 -15.17 9.99 -26.69
N LEU A 265 -16.10 10.01 -25.74
CA LEU A 265 -16.43 11.22 -24.99
C LEU A 265 -15.22 11.71 -24.18
N GLY A 266 -15.13 13.03 -24.03
CA GLY A 266 -14.08 13.72 -23.30
C GLY A 266 -14.59 14.52 -22.11
N PHE A 267 -13.65 15.18 -21.45
CA PHE A 267 -13.93 16.16 -20.40
C PHE A 267 -14.42 17.47 -21.02
N ALA A 268 -15.40 18.12 -20.39
CA ALA A 268 -15.65 19.55 -20.55
C ALA A 268 -16.23 20.13 -19.26
N ASP A 269 -15.74 21.30 -18.86
CA ASP A 269 -16.31 22.05 -17.74
C ASP A 269 -17.41 23.02 -18.20
N ILE A 270 -18.65 22.55 -18.20
CA ILE A 270 -19.79 23.30 -18.75
C ILE A 270 -20.78 23.80 -17.68
N LYS A 271 -20.57 23.45 -16.41
CA LYS A 271 -21.47 23.81 -15.31
C LYS A 271 -20.70 24.46 -14.17
N ALA A 272 -21.27 25.54 -13.62
CA ALA A 272 -20.77 26.11 -12.38
C ALA A 272 -20.94 25.18 -11.16
N VAL A 273 -21.92 24.28 -11.19
CA VAL A 273 -22.20 23.31 -10.12
C VAL A 273 -22.60 21.98 -10.73
N TYR A 274 -21.92 20.91 -10.31
CA TYR A 274 -22.22 19.54 -10.69
C TYR A 274 -23.10 18.87 -9.63
N LEU A 275 -24.14 18.18 -10.07
CA LEU A 275 -25.04 17.40 -9.20
C LEU A 275 -24.69 15.92 -9.26
N SER A 276 -25.19 15.15 -8.29
CA SER A 276 -25.05 13.69 -8.29
C SER A 276 -25.54 13.08 -9.61
N GLY A 277 -24.66 12.32 -10.26
CA GLY A 277 -24.92 11.71 -11.58
C GLY A 277 -24.37 12.50 -12.76
N ASP A 278 -24.02 13.77 -12.58
CA ASP A 278 -23.26 14.50 -13.57
C ASP A 278 -21.83 13.94 -13.66
N ASN A 279 -21.34 13.76 -14.89
CA ASN A 279 -20.00 13.29 -15.16
C ASN A 279 -19.33 14.18 -16.22
N PRO A 280 -18.47 15.13 -15.83
CA PRO A 280 -17.82 16.06 -16.78
C PRO A 280 -16.96 15.34 -17.81
N PHE A 281 -16.43 14.15 -17.50
CA PHE A 281 -15.65 13.30 -18.42
C PHE A 281 -16.49 12.64 -19.52
N ARG A 282 -17.76 13.02 -19.65
CA ARG A 282 -18.67 12.62 -20.72
C ARG A 282 -19.33 13.82 -21.41
N MET A 283 -18.89 15.04 -21.11
CA MET A 283 -19.53 16.28 -21.55
C MET A 283 -18.76 16.98 -22.68
N GLY A 284 -17.52 16.58 -22.94
CA GLY A 284 -16.67 17.16 -23.99
C GLY A 284 -16.26 16.16 -25.07
N SER A 285 -15.25 16.55 -25.85
CA SER A 285 -14.69 15.81 -26.95
C SER A 285 -13.25 15.37 -26.67
N THR A 286 -12.84 14.26 -27.29
CA THR A 286 -11.47 13.75 -27.20
C THR A 286 -10.72 14.05 -28.49
N ARG A 287 -9.47 14.52 -28.38
CA ARG A 287 -8.57 14.73 -29.51
C ARG A 287 -7.58 13.58 -29.63
N VAL A 288 -7.36 13.09 -30.86
CA VAL A 288 -6.46 11.97 -31.15
C VAL A 288 -5.63 12.22 -32.39
N VAL A 289 -4.40 11.71 -32.37
CA VAL A 289 -3.49 11.70 -33.51
C VAL A 289 -2.69 10.40 -33.51
N SER A 290 -2.38 9.86 -34.69
CA SER A 290 -1.52 8.68 -34.82
C SER A 290 -0.05 9.05 -34.56
N SER A 291 0.66 8.19 -33.82
CA SER A 291 2.10 8.32 -33.65
C SER A 291 2.86 8.06 -34.96
N ILE A 292 4.07 8.60 -35.05
CA ILE A 292 4.99 8.40 -36.18
C ILE A 292 6.38 8.03 -35.65
N ASP A 293 7.12 7.22 -36.41
CA ASP A 293 8.49 6.84 -36.06
C ASP A 293 9.54 7.85 -36.57
N ARG A 294 9.23 8.53 -37.69
CA ARG A 294 10.11 9.51 -38.35
C ARG A 294 9.25 10.58 -39.02
N GLY A 295 9.79 11.78 -39.16
CA GLY A 295 9.12 12.89 -39.85
C GLY A 295 8.71 14.02 -38.91
N ASN A 296 7.80 14.86 -39.38
CA ASN A 296 7.30 16.00 -38.62
C ASN A 296 6.18 15.57 -37.67
N SER A 297 6.45 15.61 -36.37
CA SER A 297 5.50 15.30 -35.31
C SER A 297 4.37 16.31 -35.21
N SER A 298 3.21 15.86 -34.74
CA SER A 298 2.09 16.72 -34.37
C SER A 298 2.16 17.08 -32.89
N TYR A 299 1.77 18.31 -32.57
CA TYR A 299 1.86 18.88 -31.23
C TYR A 299 0.48 19.35 -30.78
N ALA A 300 0.22 19.21 -29.49
CA ALA A 300 -0.84 19.92 -28.78
C ALA A 300 -0.19 20.75 -27.68
N THR A 301 -0.68 21.97 -27.49
CA THR A 301 -0.14 22.94 -26.56
C THR A 301 -1.26 23.45 -25.67
N TRP A 302 -1.02 23.45 -24.36
CA TRP A 302 -1.88 24.06 -23.35
C TRP A 302 -1.14 25.26 -22.77
N THR A 303 -1.63 26.47 -23.06
CA THR A 303 -1.02 27.72 -22.60
C THR A 303 -2.00 28.49 -21.69
N PRO A 304 -2.09 28.14 -20.40
CA PRO A 304 -2.96 28.86 -19.48
C PRO A 304 -2.48 30.29 -19.26
N SER A 305 -3.41 31.25 -19.21
CA SER A 305 -3.13 32.64 -18.84
C SER A 305 -3.25 32.81 -17.32
N VAL A 306 -2.15 32.58 -16.60
CA VAL A 306 -2.13 32.68 -15.12
C VAL A 306 -2.00 34.15 -14.68
N PRO A 307 -2.98 34.71 -13.95
CA PRO A 307 -3.01 36.15 -13.66
C PRO A 307 -2.01 36.59 -12.59
N VAL A 308 -1.59 35.69 -11.71
CA VAL A 308 -0.63 35.94 -10.63
C VAL A 308 0.32 34.76 -10.51
N ALA A 309 1.57 35.00 -10.09
CA ALA A 309 2.47 33.90 -9.74
C ALA A 309 1.92 33.15 -8.50
N GLY A 310 2.10 31.83 -8.50
CA GLY A 310 1.87 30.97 -7.33
C GLY A 310 3.07 30.95 -6.38
#